data_AF-A0AAV7JX60-F1
#
_entry.id   AF-A0AAV7JX60-F1
#
_cell.length_a   1.000
_cell.length_b   1.000
_cell.length_c   1.000
_cell.angle_alpha   90.00
_cell.angle_beta   90.00
_cell.angle_gamma   90.00
#
_symmetry.space_group_name_H-M   'P 1'
#
loop_
_entity.id
_entity.type
_entity.pdbx_description
1 polymer ?
#
loop_
_entity_poly.entity_id
_entity_poly.type
_entity_poly.pdbx_seq_one_letter_code
_entity_poly.pdbx_strand_id
1 'polypeptide(L)'
;MASKGSDEKFQRHRRVKLCVFCRNNGEPESVFKTHILKDANGRVNCPVLRAYTCPTCGASGDDAHTLKYCPATQPTIIYSPGIPDNGVKW
;
A
#
# COMPACT_ATOMS: atom_id res chain seq x y z
N MET A 1 -52.61 4.40 -9.83
CA MET A 1 -51.72 3.22 -9.70
C MET A 1 -50.30 3.71 -9.97
N ALA A 2 -49.50 3.95 -8.92
CA ALA A 2 -48.11 4.39 -9.05
C ALA A 2 -47.31 3.88 -7.84
N SER A 3 -46.72 2.68 -7.98
CA SER A 3 -45.83 2.10 -6.97
C SER A 3 -44.40 2.38 -7.40
N LYS A 4 -43.81 3.50 -6.94
CA LYS A 4 -42.41 3.83 -7.17
C LYS A 4 -41.55 3.02 -6.21
N GLY A 5 -40.77 2.08 -6.74
CA GLY A 5 -39.76 1.33 -6.01
C GLY A 5 -38.67 2.25 -5.48
N SER A 6 -38.34 2.08 -4.22
CA SER A 6 -37.27 2.77 -3.50
C SER A 6 -35.91 2.17 -3.89
N ASP A 7 -35.22 2.78 -4.86
CA ASP A 7 -33.83 2.45 -5.16
C ASP A 7 -32.93 2.92 -4.01
N GLU A 8 -32.57 1.96 -3.16
CA GLU A 8 -31.59 2.04 -2.08
C GLU A 8 -30.18 2.42 -2.60
N LYS A 9 -29.99 3.66 -3.03
CA LYS A 9 -28.69 4.19 -3.48
C LYS A 9 -27.84 4.70 -2.30
N PHE A 10 -27.81 3.98 -1.19
CA PHE A 10 -26.70 4.08 -0.22
C PHE A 10 -25.67 3.02 -0.61
N GLN A 11 -24.99 3.26 -1.73
CA GLN A 11 -23.77 2.52 -2.05
C GLN A 11 -22.77 2.83 -0.95
N ARG A 12 -22.82 1.96 0.07
CA ARG A 12 -21.87 1.81 1.16
C ARG A 12 -20.50 2.15 0.58
N HIS A 13 -19.79 3.07 1.23
CA HIS A 13 -18.35 3.25 1.05
C HIS A 13 -17.67 1.92 1.40
N ARG A 14 -17.75 0.95 0.48
CA ARG A 14 -17.04 -0.30 0.51
C ARG A 14 -15.61 0.15 0.34
N ARG A 15 -14.84 0.15 1.44
CA ARG A 15 -13.40 0.46 1.44
C ARG A 15 -12.82 -0.17 0.18
N VAL A 16 -12.50 0.68 -0.80
CA VAL A 16 -12.11 0.22 -2.13
C VAL A 16 -10.79 -0.50 -1.91
N LYS A 17 -10.80 -1.83 -2.08
CA LYS A 17 -9.60 -2.64 -1.93
C LYS A 17 -8.76 -2.43 -3.18
N LEU A 18 -8.01 -1.32 -3.22
CA LEU A 18 -7.19 -0.94 -4.35
C LEU A 18 -5.71 -1.15 -4.03
N CYS A 19 -5.06 -2.03 -4.76
CA CYS A 19 -3.62 -2.23 -4.69
C CYS A 19 -2.91 -1.32 -5.68
N VAL A 20 -2.32 -0.24 -5.16
CA VAL A 20 -1.56 0.71 -5.98
C VAL A 20 -0.32 0.07 -6.63
N PHE A 21 0.26 -0.97 -6.02
CA PHE A 21 1.42 -1.68 -6.57
C PHE A 21 1.05 -2.47 -7.82
N CYS A 22 0.05 -3.34 -7.73
CA CYS A 22 -0.45 -4.09 -8.88
C CYS A 22 -0.95 -3.15 -9.99
N ARG A 23 -1.66 -2.07 -9.63
CA ARG A 23 -2.07 -1.04 -10.59
C ARG A 23 -0.89 -0.42 -11.34
N ASN A 24 0.21 -0.13 -10.63
CA ASN A 24 1.40 0.46 -11.23
C ASN A 24 2.17 -0.54 -12.13
N ASN A 25 2.07 -1.83 -11.83
CA ASN A 25 2.64 -2.89 -12.66
C ASN A 25 1.80 -3.23 -13.90
N GLY A 26 0.67 -2.54 -14.10
CA GLY A 26 -0.23 -2.80 -15.23
C GLY A 26 -1.10 -4.05 -15.07
N GLU A 27 -1.26 -4.56 -13.85
CA GLU A 27 -2.19 -5.66 -13.59
C GLU A 27 -3.62 -5.25 -13.96
N PRO A 28 -4.48 -6.20 -14.39
CA PRO A 28 -5.85 -5.89 -14.73
C PRO A 28 -6.64 -5.45 -13.49
N GLU A 29 -7.71 -4.70 -13.70
CA GLU A 29 -8.57 -4.21 -12.62
C GLU A 29 -9.15 -5.34 -11.77
N SER A 30 -9.38 -6.50 -12.39
CA SER A 30 -9.82 -7.74 -11.72
C SER A 30 -8.81 -8.24 -10.68
N VAL A 31 -7.55 -7.84 -10.77
CA VAL A 31 -6.49 -8.22 -9.82
C VAL A 31 -6.28 -7.10 -8.82
N PHE A 32 -6.02 -5.86 -9.25
CA PHE A 32 -5.68 -4.80 -8.30
C PHE A 32 -6.88 -4.29 -7.47
N LYS A 33 -8.13 -4.57 -7.86
CA LYS A 33 -9.33 -4.24 -7.06
C LYS A 33 -9.72 -5.32 -6.03
N THR A 34 -8.95 -6.39 -5.91
CA THR A 34 -9.25 -7.51 -4.99
C THR A 34 -8.63 -7.33 -3.61
N HIS A 35 -7.55 -6.55 -3.51
CA HIS A 35 -6.74 -6.42 -2.31
C HIS A 35 -6.16 -5.00 -2.19
N ILE A 36 -5.61 -4.68 -1.03
CA ILE A 36 -4.92 -3.42 -0.74
C ILE A 36 -3.41 -3.66 -0.70
N LEU A 37 -2.59 -2.62 -0.92
CA LEU A 37 -1.14 -2.76 -0.82
C LEU A 37 -0.70 -3.05 0.62
N LYS A 38 -1.10 -2.17 1.55
CA LYS A 38 -0.85 -2.30 2.99
C LYS A 38 -2.16 -2.23 3.77
N ASP A 39 -2.25 -3.01 4.84
CA ASP A 39 -3.37 -2.96 5.78
C ASP A 39 -3.20 -1.81 6.80
N ALA A 40 -4.23 -1.56 7.61
CA ALA A 40 -4.22 -0.56 8.67
C ALA A 40 -3.08 -0.77 9.70
N ASN A 41 -2.62 -2.01 9.84
CA ASN A 41 -1.50 -2.37 10.71
C ASN A 41 -0.13 -2.18 10.02
N GLY A 42 -0.07 -1.59 8.81
CA GLY A 42 1.18 -1.37 8.07
C GLY A 42 1.75 -2.60 7.34
N ARG A 43 1.16 -3.79 7.54
CA ARG A 43 1.57 -5.05 6.89
C ARG A 43 1.19 -5.07 5.41
N VAL A 44 2.07 -5.61 4.58
CA VAL A 44 1.79 -5.78 3.15
C VAL A 44 0.75 -6.88 2.92
N ASN A 45 -0.35 -6.54 2.25
CA ASN A 45 -1.43 -7.48 1.93
C ASN A 45 -1.35 -7.95 0.46
N CYS A 46 -0.64 -7.21 -0.40
CA CYS A 46 -0.46 -7.59 -1.80
C CYS A 46 0.28 -8.92 -1.97
N PRO A 47 -0.32 -9.98 -2.56
CA PRO A 47 0.31 -11.28 -2.68
C PRO A 47 1.58 -11.25 -3.56
N VAL A 48 1.59 -10.39 -4.59
CA VAL A 48 2.75 -10.21 -5.48
C VAL A 48 3.94 -9.64 -4.69
N LEU A 49 3.71 -8.57 -3.93
CA LEU A 49 4.78 -7.97 -3.13
C LEU A 49 5.19 -8.89 -1.97
N ARG A 50 4.25 -9.57 -1.32
CA ARG A 50 4.54 -10.54 -0.24
C ARG A 50 5.46 -11.68 -0.69
N ALA A 51 5.31 -12.15 -1.93
CA ALA A 51 6.16 -13.19 -2.50
C ALA A 51 7.56 -12.68 -2.88
N TYR A 52 7.72 -11.36 -3.01
CA TYR A 52 9.02 -10.76 -3.29
C TYR A 52 9.88 -10.73 -2.02
N THR A 53 11.04 -11.38 -2.10
CA THR A 53 12.05 -11.33 -1.04
C THR A 53 13.08 -10.28 -1.41
N CYS A 54 13.29 -9.31 -0.54
CA CYS A 54 14.30 -8.28 -0.74
C CYS A 54 15.69 -8.93 -0.79
N PRO A 55 16.47 -8.79 -1.87
CA PRO A 55 17.80 -9.40 -1.96
C PRO A 55 18.85 -8.71 -1.08
N THR A 56 18.57 -7.50 -0.56
CA THR A 56 19.51 -6.74 0.29
C THR A 56 19.34 -7.04 1.77
N CYS A 57 18.11 -7.09 2.27
CA CYS A 57 17.83 -7.31 3.69
C CYS A 57 17.13 -8.64 4.01
N GLY A 58 16.68 -9.38 2.99
CA GLY A 58 15.97 -10.65 3.16
C GLY A 58 14.50 -10.53 3.57
N ALA A 59 13.95 -9.32 3.75
CA ALA A 59 12.56 -9.14 4.16
C ALA A 59 11.58 -9.65 3.08
N SER A 60 10.52 -10.33 3.53
CA SER A 60 9.46 -10.91 2.69
C SER A 60 8.13 -10.96 3.47
N GLY A 61 7.04 -11.37 2.84
CA GLY A 61 5.74 -11.48 3.48
C GLY A 61 5.19 -10.13 3.95
N ASP A 62 4.94 -10.00 5.25
CA ASP A 62 4.33 -8.81 5.87
C ASP A 62 5.21 -7.55 5.75
N ASP A 63 6.52 -7.73 5.73
CA ASP A 63 7.55 -6.68 5.65
C ASP A 63 8.16 -6.55 4.25
N ALA A 64 7.58 -7.23 3.27
CA ALA A 64 8.08 -7.22 1.91
C ALA A 64 8.10 -5.80 1.32
N HIS A 65 9.16 -5.50 0.59
CA HIS A 65 9.34 -4.20 -0.06
C HIS A 65 10.23 -4.38 -1.28
N THR A 66 10.11 -3.47 -2.24
CA THR A 66 11.03 -3.45 -3.39
C THR A 66 12.38 -2.87 -2.97
N LEU A 67 13.42 -3.20 -3.73
CA LEU A 67 14.80 -2.75 -3.49
C LEU A 67 14.92 -1.24 -3.20
N LYS A 68 14.16 -0.41 -3.93
CA LYS A 68 14.13 1.05 -3.77
C LYS A 68 13.69 1.49 -2.36
N TYR A 69 12.79 0.74 -1.74
CA TYR A 69 12.26 1.06 -0.41
C TYR A 69 12.93 0.23 0.68
N CYS A 70 14.08 -0.37 0.40
CA CYS A 70 14.80 -1.14 1.40
C CYS A 70 15.36 -0.22 2.50
N PRO A 71 15.05 -0.48 3.78
CA PRO A 71 15.56 0.34 4.88
C PRO A 71 17.09 0.21 5.03
N ALA A 72 17.69 -0.88 4.55
CA ALA A 72 19.14 -1.06 4.55
C ALA A 72 19.85 -0.23 3.46
N THR A 73 19.14 0.19 2.40
CA THR A 73 19.70 1.03 1.33
C THR A 73 19.33 2.48 1.45
N GLN A 74 18.24 2.79 2.18
CA GLN A 74 17.95 4.17 2.50
C GLN A 74 18.98 4.65 3.52
N PRO A 75 19.67 5.78 3.28
CA PRO A 75 20.43 6.41 4.34
C PRO A 75 19.42 6.70 5.44
N THR A 76 19.55 6.03 6.58
CA THR A 76 18.92 6.49 7.81
C THR A 76 19.22 7.97 7.88
N ILE A 77 18.20 8.82 7.74
CA ILE A 77 18.27 10.14 8.33
C ILE A 77 18.41 9.81 9.82
N ILE A 78 19.66 9.69 10.26
CA ILE A 78 20.01 9.64 11.66
C ILE A 78 19.57 11.01 12.14
N TYR A 79 18.31 11.12 12.58
CA TYR A 79 17.87 12.25 13.37
C TYR A 79 18.58 12.08 14.71
N SER A 80 19.84 12.51 14.74
CA SER A 80 20.58 12.77 15.95
C SER A 80 19.67 13.65 16.81
N PRO A 81 19.30 13.26 18.05
CA PRO A 81 18.49 14.11 18.91
C PRO A 81 19.30 15.38 19.24
N GLY A 82 19.08 16.45 18.47
CA GLY A 82 19.82 17.70 18.61
C GLY A 82 19.90 18.64 17.39
N ILE A 83 19.40 18.29 16.20
CA ILE A 83 19.41 19.21 15.05
C ILE A 83 18.01 19.80 14.82
N PRO A 84 17.80 21.13 14.94
CA PRO A 84 16.52 21.75 14.65
C PRO A 84 16.19 21.61 13.16
N ASP A 85 15.02 21.07 12.91
CA ASP A 85 14.46 20.73 11.60
C ASP A 85 14.22 22.01 10.77
N ASN A 86 15.25 22.48 10.07
CA ASN A 86 15.14 23.54 9.09
C ASN A 86 15.36 22.95 7.69
N GLY A 87 14.30 22.33 7.16
CA GLY A 87 14.09 22.34 5.71
C GLY A 87 14.15 21.02 4.96
N VAL A 88 13.75 19.89 5.54
CA VAL A 88 13.39 18.71 4.72
C VAL A 88 12.04 18.98 4.04
N LYS A 89 12.10 19.58 2.85
CA LYS A 89 10.98 19.67 1.90
C LYS A 89 10.81 18.32 1.20
N TRP A 90 9.61 17.75 1.34
CA TRP A 90 9.16 16.52 0.68
C TRP A 90 9.05 16.69 -0.84
#